data_AF-A0A7Y2GS47-F1
#
_entry.id   AF-A0A7Y2GS47-F1
#
_cell.length_a   1.000
_cell.length_b   1.000
_cell.length_c   1.000
_cell.angle_alpha   90.00
_cell.angle_beta   90.00
_cell.angle_gamma   90.00
#
_symmetry.space_group_name_H-M   'P 1'
#
loop_
_entity.id
_entity.type
_entity.pdbx_description
1 polymer ?
#
loop_
_entity_poly.entity_id
_entity_poly.type
_entity_poly.pdbx_seq_one_letter_code
_entity_poly.pdbx_strand_id
1 'polypeptide(L)'
;MWSRSPVRVLATCLAFVLVLTACGTSSEDSATTSGDTDGTTTTAAPDGGDATASAVDTGLFFEGALAEEVTTEDCTLSGGVETTCYRITVAGDPVSYDTGPFCPDTIIDGAEAGGIWFDGTGVYDIDGEFIVGLAELYEDDNWMMYDEDGNVLVTETAEEFDLAARPDVDPSLQNHCVEGRLEWLENGEPISTTVLIPVEPVLAESPSTTNGNLGVTLDGVVIAQSAPVDAILAAYTIAAFDDCGGHYNPVDGYHLHGAIGCSELDGVSEGETPMFAYAMDGFPIHSPLAYASSADLDACNGHTTEADGYHYHANSAEQNLVVECLVGQTVAGAEAGGGRPPGQN
;
A
#
# COMPACT_ATOMS: atom_id res chain seq x y z
N MET A 1 -14.91 -47.72 -36.26
CA MET A 1 -14.48 -47.49 -37.66
C MET A 1 -14.39 -45.97 -37.79
N TRP A 2 -13.26 -45.27 -37.72
CA TRP A 2 -11.85 -45.60 -37.90
C TRP A 2 -11.00 -45.13 -36.70
N SER A 3 -9.92 -45.87 -36.49
CA SER A 3 -8.79 -45.62 -35.59
C SER A 3 -7.73 -44.81 -36.32
N ARG A 4 -7.04 -43.89 -35.64
CA ARG A 4 -5.57 -43.73 -35.73
C ARG A 4 -4.98 -43.17 -34.43
N SER A 5 -4.04 -43.94 -33.88
CA SER A 5 -3.14 -43.66 -32.75
C SER A 5 -1.89 -42.86 -33.21
N PRO A 6 -0.97 -42.46 -32.30
CA PRO A 6 -0.14 -41.26 -32.40
C PRO A 6 1.26 -41.50 -33.00
N VAL A 7 1.95 -40.41 -33.37
CA VAL A 7 3.37 -40.43 -33.74
C VAL A 7 4.20 -39.85 -32.60
N ARG A 8 5.10 -40.69 -32.08
CA ARG A 8 6.22 -40.34 -31.18
C ARG A 8 7.36 -39.75 -32.00
N VAL A 9 8.02 -38.71 -31.49
CA VAL A 9 9.36 -38.29 -31.95
C VAL A 9 10.35 -38.54 -30.82
N LEU A 10 11.43 -39.24 -31.16
CA LEU A 10 12.46 -39.73 -30.25
C LEU A 10 13.78 -38.99 -30.51
N ALA A 11 14.40 -38.54 -29.42
CA ALA A 11 15.83 -38.46 -29.10
C ALA A 11 16.84 -37.82 -30.07
N THR A 12 17.65 -36.89 -29.54
CA THR A 12 19.11 -37.02 -29.66
C THR A 12 19.81 -36.40 -28.44
N CYS A 13 20.40 -37.26 -27.60
CA CYS A 13 21.36 -36.88 -26.55
C CYS A 13 22.75 -36.71 -27.18
N LEU A 14 23.49 -35.66 -26.81
CA LEU A 14 24.93 -35.58 -27.05
C LEU A 14 25.62 -35.35 -25.70
N ALA A 15 26.29 -36.40 -25.22
CA ALA A 15 27.15 -36.38 -24.06
C ALA A 15 28.56 -35.99 -24.49
N PHE A 16 29.20 -35.07 -23.76
CA PHE A 16 30.65 -34.87 -23.81
C PHE A 16 31.22 -35.20 -22.43
N VAL A 17 32.02 -36.26 -22.39
CA VAL A 17 32.83 -36.70 -21.25
C VAL A 17 34.27 -36.30 -21.56
N LEU A 18 34.94 -35.62 -20.64
CA LEU A 18 36.40 -35.68 -20.53
C LEU A 18 36.78 -35.92 -19.08
N VAL A 19 37.55 -37.00 -18.89
CA VAL A 19 38.11 -37.52 -17.63
C VAL A 19 39.58 -37.10 -17.54
N LEU A 20 40.10 -36.93 -16.32
CA LEU A 20 41.40 -37.45 -15.77
C LEU A 20 41.83 -36.55 -14.57
N THR A 21 41.68 -37.01 -13.32
CA THR A 21 42.69 -37.67 -12.41
C THR A 21 43.86 -36.77 -11.99
N ALA A 22 44.43 -36.79 -10.77
CA ALA A 22 44.17 -37.47 -9.49
C ALA A 22 45.23 -36.99 -8.45
N CYS A 23 45.03 -37.39 -7.17
CA CYS A 23 46.00 -37.50 -6.07
C CYS A 23 46.45 -36.20 -5.37
N GLY A 24 46.53 -36.08 -4.04
CA GLY A 24 46.31 -37.04 -2.97
C GLY A 24 46.72 -36.50 -1.59
N THR A 25 46.18 -37.17 -0.56
CA THR A 25 46.69 -37.44 0.80
C THR A 25 46.95 -36.31 1.81
N SER A 26 46.25 -36.49 2.94
CA SER A 26 46.41 -35.96 4.31
C SER A 26 47.77 -36.19 4.97
N SER A 27 48.17 -35.26 5.86
CA SER A 27 49.03 -35.49 7.05
C SER A 27 48.80 -34.40 8.10
N GLU A 28 48.86 -34.81 9.37
CA GLU A 28 48.56 -34.07 10.60
C GLU A 28 49.73 -33.21 11.14
N ASP A 29 49.35 -32.20 11.94
CA ASP A 29 50.00 -31.55 13.11
C ASP A 29 51.50 -31.19 13.14
N SER A 30 51.79 -29.89 13.34
CA SER A 30 52.39 -29.37 14.59
C SER A 30 52.82 -27.89 14.50
N ALA A 31 52.37 -27.13 15.50
CA ALA A 31 52.76 -25.81 16.01
C ALA A 31 53.96 -25.05 15.39
N THR A 32 53.76 -23.76 15.10
CA THR A 32 54.54 -22.67 15.75
C THR A 32 53.85 -21.30 15.58
N THR A 33 53.88 -20.55 16.68
CA THR A 33 53.46 -19.17 16.90
C THR A 33 54.07 -18.15 15.93
N SER A 34 53.28 -17.15 15.52
CA SER A 34 53.54 -15.71 15.70
C SER A 34 52.37 -14.91 15.11
N GLY A 35 51.92 -13.89 15.86
CA GLY A 35 50.67 -13.18 15.59
C GLY A 35 50.71 -12.31 14.33
N ASP A 36 49.52 -12.01 13.83
CA ASP A 36 49.25 -10.70 13.28
C ASP A 36 47.75 -10.37 13.37
N THR A 37 47.53 -9.08 13.56
CA THR A 37 46.33 -8.27 13.82
C THR A 37 44.95 -8.81 13.36
N ASP A 38 43.99 -8.69 14.28
CA ASP A 38 42.54 -8.83 14.10
C ASP A 38 42.02 -7.84 13.04
N GLY A 39 41.77 -8.35 11.83
CA GLY A 39 41.16 -7.64 10.73
C GLY A 39 39.66 -7.91 10.71
N THR A 40 38.92 -7.26 11.62
CA THR A 40 37.46 -7.18 11.55
C THR A 40 37.07 -6.59 10.20
N THR A 41 36.45 -7.42 9.37
CA THR A 41 35.83 -6.98 8.12
C THR A 41 34.54 -6.26 8.50
N THR A 42 34.65 -4.95 8.75
CA THR A 42 33.51 -4.04 8.74
C THR A 42 33.04 -3.92 7.30
N THR A 43 31.91 -4.52 6.98
CA THR A 43 31.12 -4.14 5.81
C THR A 43 30.85 -2.65 5.89
N ALA A 44 31.48 -1.89 5.00
CA ALA A 44 31.23 -0.46 4.84
C ALA A 44 29.76 -0.27 4.46
N ALA A 45 29.07 0.61 5.20
CA ALA A 45 27.81 1.19 4.77
C ALA A 45 28.01 1.86 3.40
N PRO A 46 27.01 1.83 2.51
CA PRO A 46 27.09 2.59 1.27
C PRO A 46 27.23 4.07 1.62
N ASP A 47 28.16 4.71 0.93
CA ASP A 47 28.47 6.13 1.01
C ASP A 47 27.20 6.94 0.73
N GLY A 48 26.87 7.87 1.62
CA GLY A 48 25.72 8.76 1.50
C GLY A 48 25.90 9.65 0.28
N GLY A 49 25.42 9.18 -0.86
CA GLY A 49 25.19 10.02 -2.03
C GLY A 49 24.20 11.11 -1.65
N ASP A 50 24.58 12.34 -1.96
CA ASP A 50 23.79 13.57 -1.78
C ASP A 50 22.49 13.47 -2.59
N ALA A 51 21.50 12.76 -2.05
CA ALA A 51 20.13 12.78 -2.53
C ALA A 51 19.60 14.17 -2.20
N THR A 52 19.60 15.06 -3.19
CA THR A 52 19.01 16.39 -3.05
C THR A 52 17.50 16.20 -2.90
N ALA A 53 17.02 16.22 -1.66
CA ALA A 53 15.59 16.24 -1.37
C ALA A 53 15.03 17.58 -1.86
N SER A 54 14.06 17.54 -2.77
CA SER A 54 13.30 18.73 -3.15
C SER A 54 12.33 19.07 -2.02
N ALA A 55 12.14 20.36 -1.74
CA ALA A 55 11.11 20.81 -0.81
C ALA A 55 9.72 20.35 -1.29
N VAL A 56 8.82 20.08 -0.33
CA VAL A 56 7.42 19.76 -0.61
C VAL A 56 6.78 20.95 -1.33
N ASP A 57 6.27 20.71 -2.55
CA ASP A 57 5.58 21.72 -3.34
C ASP A 57 4.07 21.64 -3.08
N THR A 58 3.60 22.51 -2.19
CA THR A 58 2.17 22.57 -1.85
C THR A 58 1.30 23.08 -3.00
N GLY A 59 1.91 23.61 -4.08
CA GLY A 59 1.20 24.01 -5.29
C GLY A 59 0.74 22.84 -6.16
N LEU A 60 1.17 21.61 -5.86
CA LEU A 60 0.77 20.40 -6.57
C LEU A 60 -0.58 19.83 -6.11
N PHE A 61 -1.07 20.23 -4.93
CA PHE A 61 -2.40 19.81 -4.47
C PHE A 61 -3.49 20.37 -5.39
N PHE A 62 -4.48 19.53 -5.70
CA PHE A 62 -5.58 19.91 -6.57
C PHE A 62 -6.47 20.98 -5.93
N GLU A 63 -7.16 21.74 -6.77
CA GLU A 63 -8.13 22.73 -6.29
C GLU A 63 -9.23 22.00 -5.49
N GLY A 64 -9.38 22.36 -4.22
CA GLY A 64 -10.34 21.73 -3.30
C GLY A 64 -9.78 20.57 -2.47
N ALA A 65 -8.59 20.05 -2.78
CA ALA A 65 -7.97 18.94 -2.05
C ALA A 65 -7.60 19.29 -0.59
N LEU A 66 -7.48 20.58 -0.27
CA LEU A 66 -7.14 21.08 1.05
C LEU A 66 -8.33 21.83 1.66
N ALA A 67 -8.70 21.47 2.88
CA ALA A 67 -9.79 22.12 3.62
C ALA A 67 -9.39 23.51 4.15
N GLU A 68 -8.08 23.74 4.32
CA GLU A 68 -7.50 24.97 4.85
C GLU A 68 -6.26 25.36 4.04
N GLU A 69 -5.91 26.65 4.05
CA GLU A 69 -4.62 27.09 3.51
C GLU A 69 -3.46 26.46 4.28
N VAL A 70 -2.45 25.96 3.56
CA VAL A 70 -1.25 25.38 4.19
C VAL A 70 -0.53 26.44 5.01
N THR A 71 -0.25 26.10 6.28
CA THR A 71 0.54 26.95 7.17
C THR A 71 1.86 26.28 7.54
N THR A 72 2.77 27.03 8.14
CA THR A 72 4.07 26.51 8.59
C THR A 72 4.24 26.68 10.09
N GLU A 73 4.85 25.71 10.76
CA GLU A 73 5.21 25.78 12.17
C GLU A 73 6.60 25.18 12.44
N ASP A 74 7.23 25.61 13.54
CA ASP A 74 8.49 25.01 14.01
C ASP A 74 8.20 23.59 14.54
N CYS A 75 9.01 22.62 14.12
CA CYS A 75 8.84 21.21 14.48
C CYS A 75 10.21 20.56 14.76
N THR A 76 10.18 19.44 15.49
CA THR A 76 11.34 18.57 15.68
C THR A 76 11.08 17.25 14.97
N LEU A 77 12.01 16.81 14.12
CA LEU A 77 11.91 15.52 13.43
C LEU A 77 12.39 14.36 14.32
N SER A 78 12.10 13.13 13.92
CA SER A 78 12.35 11.90 14.67
C SER A 78 13.82 11.69 15.06
N GLY A 79 14.76 12.21 14.27
CA GLY A 79 16.20 12.23 14.57
C GLY A 79 16.68 13.42 15.41
N GLY A 80 15.76 14.28 15.88
CA GLY A 80 16.04 15.45 16.71
C GLY A 80 16.40 16.73 15.94
N VAL A 81 16.24 16.73 14.61
CA VAL A 81 16.45 17.91 13.77
C VAL A 81 15.33 18.92 14.03
N GLU A 82 15.66 20.14 14.43
CA GLU A 82 14.71 21.26 14.47
C GLU A 82 14.61 21.90 13.09
N THR A 83 13.40 22.02 12.56
CA THR A 83 13.13 22.56 11.22
C THR A 83 11.74 23.22 11.16
N THR A 84 11.32 23.63 9.97
CA THR A 84 9.96 24.08 9.67
C THR A 84 9.17 22.94 9.01
N CYS A 85 7.94 22.74 9.46
CA CYS A 85 7.00 21.79 8.89
C CYS A 85 5.80 22.52 8.30
N TYR A 86 5.25 21.96 7.23
CA TYR A 86 3.91 22.30 6.78
C TYR A 86 2.87 21.63 7.67
N ARG A 87 1.84 22.41 8.02
CA ARG A 87 0.58 21.93 8.54
C ARG A 87 -0.43 21.90 7.39
N ILE A 88 -0.79 20.69 6.98
CA ILE A 88 -1.63 20.43 5.81
C ILE A 88 -2.92 19.77 6.28
N THR A 89 -4.06 20.43 6.05
CA THR A 89 -5.38 19.87 6.34
C THR A 89 -6.02 19.41 5.03
N VAL A 90 -6.01 18.11 4.76
CA VAL A 90 -6.65 17.53 3.56
C VAL A 90 -8.17 17.50 3.70
N ALA A 91 -8.88 17.58 2.58
CA ALA A 91 -10.34 17.67 2.53
C ALA A 91 -11.05 16.43 3.10
N GLY A 92 -10.47 15.25 2.97
CA GLY A 92 -11.04 13.99 3.46
C GLY A 92 -12.00 13.31 2.48
N ASP A 93 -12.03 13.79 1.23
CA ASP A 93 -12.73 13.20 0.09
C ASP A 93 -11.97 13.60 -1.19
N PRO A 94 -11.75 12.68 -2.14
CA PRO A 94 -10.91 12.95 -3.31
C PRO A 94 -11.62 13.92 -4.27
N VAL A 95 -10.89 14.92 -4.77
CA VAL A 95 -11.47 15.91 -5.70
C VAL A 95 -11.31 15.53 -7.18
N SER A 96 -10.61 14.44 -7.46
CA SER A 96 -10.23 14.04 -8.82
C SER A 96 -11.19 13.01 -9.45
N TYR A 97 -12.03 12.36 -8.65
CA TYR A 97 -13.01 11.36 -9.08
C TYR A 97 -14.22 11.32 -8.12
N ASP A 98 -15.31 10.69 -8.56
CA ASP A 98 -16.44 10.36 -7.69
C ASP A 98 -16.12 9.02 -7.00
N THR A 99 -16.22 8.96 -5.67
CA THR A 99 -15.95 7.74 -4.89
C THR A 99 -16.95 6.63 -5.18
N GLY A 100 -16.50 5.37 -5.15
CA GLY A 100 -17.30 4.21 -5.53
C GLY A 100 -17.35 3.99 -7.05
N PRO A 101 -18.09 2.96 -7.52
CA PRO A 101 -18.88 1.98 -6.77
C PRO A 101 -18.04 1.07 -5.85
N PHE A 102 -18.69 0.36 -4.94
CA PHE A 102 -18.03 -0.50 -3.94
C PHE A 102 -18.54 -1.94 -4.03
N CYS A 103 -19.82 -2.17 -3.73
CA CYS A 103 -20.43 -3.50 -3.77
C CYS A 103 -21.44 -3.60 -4.93
N PRO A 104 -21.46 -4.72 -5.68
CA PRO A 104 -22.49 -4.98 -6.68
C PRO A 104 -23.83 -5.29 -6.00
N ASP A 105 -24.94 -5.03 -6.68
CA ASP A 105 -26.28 -5.30 -6.15
C ASP A 105 -26.64 -6.80 -6.23
N THR A 106 -26.15 -7.51 -7.24
CA THR A 106 -26.52 -8.89 -7.56
C THR A 106 -25.34 -9.73 -8.07
N ILE A 107 -25.47 -11.05 -7.97
CA ILE A 107 -24.47 -12.02 -8.45
C ILE A 107 -24.37 -12.13 -9.98
N ILE A 108 -25.08 -11.29 -10.73
CA ILE A 108 -24.99 -11.22 -12.20
C ILE A 108 -24.43 -9.88 -12.68
N ASP A 109 -24.16 -8.95 -11.77
CA ASP A 109 -23.57 -7.67 -12.11
C ASP A 109 -22.09 -7.84 -12.48
N GLY A 110 -21.64 -7.02 -13.41
CA GLY A 110 -20.25 -6.98 -13.85
C GLY A 110 -19.39 -6.08 -12.97
N ALA A 111 -18.08 -6.06 -13.27
CA ALA A 111 -17.10 -5.26 -12.56
C ALA A 111 -17.45 -3.77 -12.48
N GLU A 112 -18.20 -3.21 -13.44
CA GLU A 112 -18.61 -1.80 -13.41
C GLU A 112 -19.61 -1.45 -12.29
N ALA A 113 -20.19 -2.43 -11.62
CA ALA A 113 -21.16 -2.24 -10.54
C ALA A 113 -20.54 -2.35 -9.15
N GLY A 114 -19.32 -2.88 -9.03
CA GLY A 114 -18.56 -2.95 -7.80
C GLY A 114 -17.21 -2.25 -7.96
N GLY A 115 -16.44 -2.18 -6.88
CA GLY A 115 -15.05 -1.76 -6.94
C GLY A 115 -14.13 -2.97 -6.90
N ILE A 116 -13.08 -2.88 -6.10
CA ILE A 116 -12.06 -3.92 -5.98
C ILE A 116 -11.89 -4.42 -4.54
N TRP A 117 -11.39 -5.65 -4.43
CA TRP A 117 -10.89 -6.22 -3.19
C TRP A 117 -9.45 -6.69 -3.39
N PHE A 118 -8.57 -6.36 -2.45
CA PHE A 118 -7.23 -6.93 -2.40
C PHE A 118 -6.96 -7.53 -1.03
N ASP A 119 -6.43 -8.76 -1.02
CA ASP A 119 -6.33 -9.61 0.17
C ASP A 119 -4.89 -9.87 0.62
N GLY A 120 -3.92 -9.12 0.11
CA GLY A 120 -2.50 -9.37 0.35
C GLY A 120 -1.86 -10.33 -0.66
N THR A 121 -2.66 -11.03 -1.49
CA THR A 121 -2.17 -12.02 -2.46
C THR A 121 -2.65 -11.78 -3.89
N GLY A 122 -3.74 -11.04 -4.06
CA GLY A 122 -4.26 -10.63 -5.37
C GLY A 122 -5.14 -9.39 -5.28
N VAL A 123 -5.56 -8.91 -6.45
CA VAL A 123 -6.59 -7.88 -6.64
C VAL A 123 -7.72 -8.51 -7.44
N TYR A 124 -8.95 -8.31 -7.00
CA TYR A 124 -10.16 -8.87 -7.60
C TYR A 124 -11.17 -7.76 -7.85
N ASP A 125 -11.81 -7.76 -9.01
CA ASP A 125 -13.02 -6.97 -9.22
C ASP A 125 -14.14 -7.58 -8.36
N ILE A 126 -14.85 -6.77 -7.58
CA ILE A 126 -15.99 -7.22 -6.78
C ILE A 126 -17.22 -7.27 -7.70
N ASP A 127 -17.23 -8.25 -8.59
CA ASP A 127 -18.37 -8.55 -9.46
C ASP A 127 -19.17 -9.75 -8.94
N GLY A 128 -20.26 -10.09 -9.64
CA GLY A 128 -21.07 -11.24 -9.27
C GLY A 128 -20.33 -12.58 -9.31
N GLU A 129 -19.36 -12.74 -10.21
CA GLU A 129 -18.54 -13.95 -10.32
C GLU A 129 -17.62 -14.09 -9.11
N PHE A 130 -16.99 -13.00 -8.67
CA PHE A 130 -16.21 -12.94 -7.45
C PHE A 130 -17.04 -13.31 -6.22
N ILE A 131 -18.22 -12.70 -6.06
CA ILE A 131 -19.12 -12.97 -4.91
C ILE A 131 -19.51 -14.46 -4.85
N VAL A 132 -19.83 -15.08 -5.98
CA VAL A 132 -20.13 -16.52 -6.04
C VAL A 132 -18.89 -17.38 -5.80
N GLY A 133 -17.72 -16.90 -6.22
CA GLY A 133 -16.44 -17.60 -6.14
C GLY A 133 -15.77 -17.60 -4.76
N LEU A 134 -16.22 -16.77 -3.80
CA LEU A 134 -15.58 -16.61 -2.48
C LEU A 134 -15.31 -17.93 -1.75
N ALA A 135 -16.25 -18.88 -1.78
CA ALA A 135 -16.10 -20.17 -1.12
C ALA A 135 -14.98 -21.04 -1.74
N GLU A 136 -14.79 -20.96 -3.06
CA GLU A 136 -13.69 -21.64 -3.75
C GLU A 136 -12.37 -20.90 -3.52
N LEU A 137 -12.39 -19.56 -3.61
CA LEU A 137 -11.21 -18.72 -3.42
C LEU A 137 -10.57 -18.93 -2.04
N TYR A 138 -11.39 -18.98 -0.99
CA TYR A 138 -10.93 -19.11 0.39
C TYR A 138 -11.06 -20.54 0.96
N GLU A 139 -11.42 -21.52 0.12
CA GLU A 139 -11.58 -22.93 0.49
C GLU A 139 -12.51 -23.16 1.72
N ASP A 140 -13.58 -22.37 1.84
CA ASP A 140 -14.53 -22.41 2.97
C ASP A 140 -15.99 -22.18 2.51
N ASP A 141 -16.82 -23.22 2.63
CA ASP A 141 -18.23 -23.20 2.24
C ASP A 141 -19.11 -22.27 3.10
N ASN A 142 -18.57 -21.66 4.17
CA ASN A 142 -19.30 -20.68 4.99
C ASN A 142 -19.49 -19.33 4.28
N TRP A 143 -18.72 -19.04 3.22
CA TRP A 143 -18.88 -17.85 2.40
C TRP A 143 -20.19 -17.93 1.60
N MET A 144 -21.13 -17.05 1.91
CA MET A 144 -22.45 -16.95 1.26
C MET A 144 -22.97 -15.51 1.32
N MET A 145 -22.36 -14.62 0.54
CA MET A 145 -22.61 -13.17 0.56
C MET A 145 -23.81 -12.74 -0.32
N TYR A 146 -24.74 -13.65 -0.57
CA TYR A 146 -25.94 -13.39 -1.37
C TYR A 146 -27.11 -14.23 -0.91
N ASP A 147 -28.33 -13.77 -1.19
CA ASP A 147 -29.57 -14.47 -0.85
C ASP A 147 -30.00 -15.50 -1.91
N GLU A 148 -31.13 -16.19 -1.69
CA GLU A 148 -31.66 -17.22 -2.61
C GLU A 148 -32.06 -16.66 -3.99
N ASP A 149 -32.32 -15.35 -4.09
CA ASP A 149 -32.68 -14.66 -5.32
C ASP A 149 -31.44 -14.09 -6.06
N GLY A 150 -30.26 -14.17 -5.43
CA GLY A 150 -28.99 -13.69 -5.97
C GLY A 150 -28.71 -12.22 -5.69
N ASN A 151 -29.42 -11.60 -4.75
CA ASN A 151 -29.08 -10.25 -4.30
C ASN A 151 -27.88 -10.35 -3.34
N VAL A 152 -26.88 -9.50 -3.54
CA VAL A 152 -25.69 -9.43 -2.69
C VAL A 152 -26.10 -8.80 -1.35
N LEU A 153 -25.62 -9.39 -0.26
CA LEU A 153 -25.84 -8.85 1.07
C LEU A 153 -24.87 -7.68 1.27
N VAL A 154 -25.38 -6.46 1.12
CA VAL A 154 -24.62 -5.21 1.29
C VAL A 154 -25.04 -4.48 2.55
N THR A 155 -24.16 -3.68 3.13
CA THR A 155 -24.57 -2.72 4.18
C THR A 155 -25.49 -1.65 3.58
N GLU A 156 -26.70 -1.49 4.10
CA GLU A 156 -27.72 -0.59 3.54
C GLU A 156 -27.91 0.69 4.35
N THR A 157 -27.37 0.75 5.57
CA THR A 157 -27.56 1.87 6.50
C THR A 157 -26.28 2.27 7.24
N ALA A 158 -26.25 3.50 7.74
CA ALA A 158 -25.15 3.98 8.61
C ALA A 158 -24.95 3.10 9.86
N GLU A 159 -26.03 2.57 10.45
CA GLU A 159 -25.94 1.68 11.63
C GLU A 159 -25.28 0.35 11.26
N GLU A 160 -25.62 -0.23 10.12
CA GLU A 160 -24.96 -1.45 9.64
C GLU A 160 -23.49 -1.18 9.28
N PHE A 161 -23.21 -0.07 8.61
CA PHE A 161 -21.84 0.35 8.31
C PHE A 161 -20.99 0.48 9.60
N ASP A 162 -21.52 1.12 10.65
CA ASP A 162 -20.84 1.20 11.97
C ASP A 162 -20.59 -0.16 12.63
N LEU A 163 -21.50 -1.11 12.42
CA LEU A 163 -21.39 -2.47 12.96
C LEU A 163 -20.42 -3.34 12.16
N ALA A 164 -20.22 -3.06 10.88
CA ALA A 164 -19.31 -3.77 9.99
C ALA A 164 -17.89 -3.19 9.99
N ALA A 165 -17.73 -1.87 10.00
CA ALA A 165 -16.45 -1.18 9.85
C ALA A 165 -15.67 -1.05 11.17
N ARG A 166 -15.54 -2.16 11.91
CA ARG A 166 -14.87 -2.25 13.21
C ARG A 166 -14.12 -3.58 13.36
N PRO A 167 -13.07 -3.63 14.21
CA PRO A 167 -12.28 -4.87 14.38
C PRO A 167 -13.09 -6.08 14.88
N ASP A 168 -14.14 -5.84 15.66
CA ASP A 168 -15.05 -6.85 16.18
C ASP A 168 -16.39 -6.70 15.46
N VAL A 169 -16.44 -7.17 14.21
CA VAL A 169 -17.60 -7.09 13.32
C VAL A 169 -18.83 -7.70 14.00
N ASP A 170 -19.97 -7.01 13.94
CA ASP A 170 -21.20 -7.56 14.52
C ASP A 170 -21.61 -8.85 13.78
N PRO A 171 -21.94 -9.95 14.51
CA PRO A 171 -22.32 -11.21 13.88
C PRO A 171 -23.51 -11.14 12.91
N SER A 172 -24.36 -10.12 13.03
CA SER A 172 -25.46 -9.90 12.08
C SER A 172 -24.97 -9.56 10.67
N LEU A 173 -23.75 -9.04 10.53
CA LEU A 173 -23.18 -8.60 9.25
C LEU A 173 -22.14 -9.56 8.71
N GLN A 174 -22.03 -10.77 9.27
CA GLN A 174 -21.28 -11.84 8.61
C GLN A 174 -21.86 -12.09 7.22
N ASN A 175 -21.00 -12.45 6.27
CA ASN A 175 -21.35 -12.60 4.86
C ASN A 175 -21.92 -11.33 4.22
N HIS A 176 -21.46 -10.13 4.61
CA HIS A 176 -21.78 -8.89 3.90
C HIS A 176 -20.59 -8.34 3.12
N CYS A 177 -20.89 -7.80 1.94
CA CYS A 177 -20.05 -6.84 1.27
C CYS A 177 -20.26 -5.50 1.98
N VAL A 178 -19.20 -4.98 2.57
CA VAL A 178 -19.22 -3.79 3.40
C VAL A 178 -18.84 -2.61 2.53
N GLU A 179 -19.78 -1.69 2.35
CA GLU A 179 -19.56 -0.40 1.72
C GLU A 179 -19.90 0.73 2.68
N GLY A 180 -19.16 1.83 2.58
CA GLY A 180 -19.47 3.07 3.27
C GLY A 180 -19.89 4.15 2.28
N ARG A 181 -20.61 5.15 2.77
CA ARG A 181 -21.06 6.30 1.96
C ARG A 181 -20.80 7.59 2.71
N LEU A 182 -20.45 8.64 1.97
CA LEU A 182 -20.26 9.98 2.52
C LEU A 182 -21.46 10.44 3.37
N GLU A 183 -22.68 10.17 2.90
CA GLU A 183 -23.92 10.54 3.61
C GLU A 183 -24.11 9.83 4.96
N TRP A 184 -23.37 8.76 5.23
CA TRP A 184 -23.41 8.02 6.49
C TRP A 184 -22.35 8.47 7.49
N LEU A 185 -21.40 9.31 7.07
CA LEU A 185 -20.44 9.92 7.97
C LEU A 185 -21.10 10.95 8.89
N GLU A 186 -20.37 11.41 9.91
CA GLU A 186 -20.85 12.44 10.83
C GLU A 186 -21.28 13.70 10.06
N ASN A 187 -22.57 14.06 10.19
CA ASN A 187 -23.22 15.16 9.47
C ASN A 187 -23.29 15.01 7.94
N GLY A 188 -22.90 13.88 7.36
CA GLY A 188 -22.84 13.68 5.92
C GLY A 188 -21.76 14.53 5.24
N GLU A 189 -20.67 14.81 5.94
CA GLU A 189 -19.55 15.64 5.46
C GLU A 189 -18.24 14.84 5.47
N PRO A 190 -17.27 15.17 4.59
CA PRO A 190 -15.94 14.57 4.62
C PRO A 190 -15.22 14.79 5.96
N ILE A 191 -14.43 13.80 6.38
CA ILE A 191 -13.60 13.92 7.58
C ILE A 191 -12.22 14.45 7.19
N SER A 192 -12.05 15.77 7.35
CA SER A 192 -10.75 16.41 7.09
C SER A 192 -9.69 15.94 8.09
N THR A 193 -8.47 15.70 7.61
CA THR A 193 -7.34 15.29 8.47
C THR A 193 -6.19 16.27 8.35
N THR A 194 -5.64 16.71 9.49
CA THR A 194 -4.43 17.52 9.51
C THR A 194 -3.18 16.69 9.77
N VAL A 195 -2.18 16.82 8.90
CA VAL A 195 -0.86 16.21 9.02
C VAL A 195 0.24 17.27 9.15
N LEU A 196 1.38 16.86 9.71
CA LEU A 196 2.61 17.64 9.70
C LEU A 196 3.66 16.93 8.85
N ILE A 197 4.20 17.65 7.86
CA ILE A 197 5.23 17.15 6.94
C ILE A 197 6.38 18.17 6.92
N PRO A 198 7.66 17.75 7.00
CA PRO A 198 8.78 18.68 6.89
C PRO A 198 8.74 19.44 5.56
N VAL A 199 9.04 20.75 5.57
CA VAL A 199 9.10 21.54 4.33
C VAL A 199 10.19 21.00 3.40
N GLU A 200 11.35 20.66 3.98
CA GLU A 200 12.46 20.02 3.29
C GLU A 200 12.68 18.64 3.91
N PRO A 201 12.51 17.53 3.16
CA PRO A 201 12.74 16.19 3.67
C PRO A 201 14.18 16.01 4.17
N VAL A 202 14.33 15.29 5.28
CA VAL A 202 15.65 15.01 5.87
C VAL A 202 15.82 13.52 5.99
N LEU A 203 16.88 12.96 5.41
CA LEU A 203 17.18 11.53 5.54
C LEU A 203 17.35 11.13 7.02
N ALA A 204 16.83 9.95 7.36
CA ALA A 204 17.05 9.29 8.63
C ALA A 204 18.37 8.49 8.61
N GLU A 205 18.90 8.13 9.78
CA GLU A 205 20.08 7.26 9.89
C GLU A 205 19.80 5.83 9.36
N SER A 206 18.53 5.41 9.43
CA SER A 206 18.04 4.14 8.89
C SER A 206 16.55 4.28 8.55
N PRO A 207 16.05 3.50 7.57
CA PRO A 207 14.62 3.47 7.28
C PRO A 207 13.77 3.11 8.50
N SER A 208 12.54 3.62 8.52
CA SER A 208 11.58 3.40 9.60
C SER A 208 10.21 3.01 9.07
N THR A 209 9.49 2.19 9.84
CA THR A 209 8.07 1.93 9.60
C THR A 209 7.23 3.02 10.27
N THR A 210 6.13 3.40 9.63
CA THR A 210 5.13 4.33 10.19
C THR A 210 4.15 3.58 11.10
N ASN A 211 3.61 4.26 12.11
CA ASN A 211 2.57 3.72 13.00
C ASN A 211 1.23 4.47 12.82
N GLY A 212 0.94 4.89 11.59
CA GLY A 212 -0.15 5.82 11.25
C GLY A 212 -0.23 6.06 9.75
N ASN A 213 -0.88 7.15 9.34
CA ASN A 213 -0.94 7.51 7.91
C ASN A 213 0.46 7.50 7.27
N LEU A 214 0.55 6.94 6.08
CA LEU A 214 1.77 6.80 5.28
C LEU A 214 2.10 8.11 4.56
N GLY A 215 1.07 8.90 4.26
CA GLY A 215 1.17 10.13 3.50
C GLY A 215 -0.19 10.76 3.23
N VAL A 216 -0.19 11.73 2.32
CA VAL A 216 -1.37 12.41 1.81
C VAL A 216 -1.35 12.45 0.29
N THR A 217 -2.49 12.16 -0.33
CA THR A 217 -2.64 12.28 -1.79
C THR A 217 -2.78 13.75 -2.19
N LEU A 218 -2.38 14.05 -3.42
CA LEU A 218 -2.48 15.40 -3.98
C LEU A 218 -3.94 15.83 -4.22
N ASP A 219 -4.86 14.88 -4.28
CA ASP A 219 -6.30 15.11 -4.45
C ASP A 219 -7.10 15.12 -3.13
N GLY A 220 -6.43 14.99 -1.98
CA GLY A 220 -7.00 15.45 -0.71
C GLY A 220 -7.45 14.37 0.27
N VAL A 221 -6.84 13.19 0.26
CA VAL A 221 -7.13 12.12 1.23
C VAL A 221 -5.85 11.61 1.89
N VAL A 222 -5.99 10.97 3.04
CA VAL A 222 -4.86 10.31 3.72
C VAL A 222 -4.61 8.94 3.12
N ILE A 223 -3.35 8.53 3.12
CA ILE A 223 -2.94 7.17 2.81
C ILE A 223 -2.80 6.42 4.12
N ALA A 224 -3.62 5.41 4.35
CA ALA A 224 -3.65 4.65 5.59
C ALA A 224 -2.65 3.49 5.60
N GLN A 225 -2.48 2.90 6.79
CA GLN A 225 -1.84 1.58 6.93
C GLN A 225 -2.70 0.51 6.28
N SER A 226 -2.10 -0.66 6.04
CA SER A 226 -2.79 -1.85 5.54
C SER A 226 -4.14 -2.08 6.21
N ALA A 227 -5.16 -2.34 5.40
CA ALA A 227 -6.45 -2.81 5.89
C ALA A 227 -6.25 -4.15 6.63
N PRO A 228 -6.99 -4.43 7.72
CA PRO A 228 -6.82 -5.64 8.51
C PRO A 228 -7.49 -6.84 7.82
N VAL A 229 -6.95 -7.27 6.67
CA VAL A 229 -7.50 -8.34 5.82
C VAL A 229 -7.80 -9.61 6.62
N ASP A 230 -6.86 -10.05 7.48
CA ASP A 230 -7.06 -11.24 8.30
C ASP A 230 -8.31 -11.14 9.19
N ALA A 231 -8.59 -9.96 9.75
CA ALA A 231 -9.77 -9.74 10.60
C ALA A 231 -11.06 -9.68 9.77
N ILE A 232 -10.99 -9.06 8.58
CA ILE A 232 -12.11 -8.95 7.64
C ILE A 232 -12.53 -10.35 7.15
N LEU A 233 -11.57 -11.15 6.68
CA LEU A 233 -11.83 -12.51 6.23
C LEU A 233 -12.29 -13.44 7.38
N ALA A 234 -11.75 -13.27 8.59
CA ALA A 234 -12.20 -14.04 9.76
C ALA A 234 -13.65 -13.73 10.17
N ALA A 235 -14.17 -12.55 9.80
CA ALA A 235 -15.55 -12.15 10.00
C ALA A 235 -16.48 -12.54 8.84
N TYR A 236 -15.95 -13.19 7.80
CA TYR A 236 -16.68 -13.47 6.54
C TYR A 236 -17.25 -12.20 5.90
N THR A 237 -16.52 -11.08 5.95
CA THR A 237 -16.90 -9.86 5.25
C THR A 237 -15.89 -9.53 4.16
N ILE A 238 -16.30 -8.66 3.23
CA ILE A 238 -15.40 -8.02 2.26
C ILE A 238 -15.55 -6.53 2.48
N ALA A 239 -14.45 -5.84 2.82
CA ALA A 239 -14.46 -4.38 2.95
C ALA A 239 -14.11 -3.79 1.59
N ALA A 240 -15.13 -3.49 0.79
CA ALA A 240 -14.94 -3.07 -0.59
C ALA A 240 -14.13 -1.78 -0.67
N PHE A 241 -13.16 -1.76 -1.58
CA PHE A 241 -12.50 -0.55 -2.06
C PHE A 241 -13.15 -0.14 -3.37
N ASP A 242 -13.14 1.15 -3.69
CA ASP A 242 -13.46 1.57 -5.05
C ASP A 242 -12.31 1.27 -6.02
N ASP A 243 -12.55 1.49 -7.31
CA ASP A 243 -11.56 1.29 -8.38
C ASP A 243 -10.33 2.19 -8.27
N CYS A 244 -10.33 3.16 -7.35
CA CYS A 244 -9.20 4.03 -7.05
C CYS A 244 -8.41 3.57 -5.81
N GLY A 245 -8.83 2.48 -5.15
CA GLY A 245 -8.10 1.83 -4.07
C GLY A 245 -8.35 2.42 -2.68
N GLY A 246 -9.43 3.19 -2.52
CA GLY A 246 -9.84 3.76 -1.25
C GLY A 246 -11.26 3.38 -0.85
N HIS A 247 -11.61 3.66 0.40
CA HIS A 247 -12.97 3.47 0.91
C HIS A 247 -13.27 4.34 2.12
N TYR A 248 -14.53 4.33 2.56
CA TYR A 248 -14.96 5.02 3.78
C TYR A 248 -14.81 4.14 5.03
N ASN A 249 -14.41 4.78 6.13
CA ASN A 249 -14.61 4.28 7.50
C ASN A 249 -15.44 5.31 8.30
N PRO A 250 -16.29 4.89 9.26
CA PRO A 250 -17.11 5.84 10.02
C PRO A 250 -16.30 6.88 10.84
N VAL A 251 -15.08 6.53 11.23
CA VAL A 251 -14.21 7.36 12.08
C VAL A 251 -13.22 8.16 11.25
N ASP A 252 -12.59 7.52 10.26
CA ASP A 252 -11.48 8.12 9.50
C ASP A 252 -11.93 8.75 8.17
N GLY A 253 -13.18 8.52 7.74
CA GLY A 253 -13.70 9.02 6.47
C GLY A 253 -13.13 8.25 5.28
N TYR A 254 -13.06 8.89 4.11
CA TYR A 254 -12.44 8.28 2.93
C TYR A 254 -10.92 8.27 3.08
N HIS A 255 -10.30 7.12 2.84
CA HIS A 255 -8.86 6.95 2.90
C HIS A 255 -8.37 5.88 1.93
N LEU A 256 -7.12 6.03 1.49
CA LEU A 256 -6.49 5.17 0.48
C LEU A 256 -5.71 4.03 1.12
N HIS A 257 -5.84 2.82 0.59
CA HIS A 257 -5.05 1.63 0.98
C HIS A 257 -4.15 1.11 -0.15
N GLY A 258 -4.53 1.33 -1.41
CA GLY A 258 -3.78 0.87 -2.58
C GLY A 258 -3.68 1.96 -3.65
N ALA A 259 -2.50 2.09 -4.28
CA ALA A 259 -2.31 2.99 -5.40
C ALA A 259 -2.57 2.25 -6.72
N ILE A 260 -3.70 2.53 -7.35
CA ILE A 260 -4.11 1.87 -8.62
C ILE A 260 -4.41 2.86 -9.75
N GLY A 261 -4.52 4.15 -9.43
CA GLY A 261 -4.82 5.21 -10.40
C GLY A 261 -5.61 6.35 -9.76
N CYS A 262 -6.09 7.25 -10.63
CA CYS A 262 -7.13 8.28 -10.41
C CYS A 262 -6.65 9.68 -10.01
N SER A 263 -5.53 9.81 -9.29
CA SER A 263 -5.07 11.10 -8.74
C SER A 263 -3.67 11.52 -9.19
N GLU A 264 -3.16 10.88 -10.25
CA GLU A 264 -1.85 11.18 -10.83
C GLU A 264 -1.71 12.59 -11.39
N LEU A 265 -0.53 13.18 -11.19
CA LEU A 265 -0.09 14.33 -11.97
C LEU A 265 0.21 13.96 -13.42
N ASP A 266 -0.08 14.91 -14.31
CA ASP A 266 0.40 14.86 -15.68
C ASP A 266 1.91 15.13 -15.73
N GLY A 267 2.59 14.43 -16.63
CA GLY A 267 4.01 14.63 -16.89
C GLY A 267 4.88 13.69 -16.06
N VAL A 268 5.63 12.85 -16.76
CA VAL A 268 6.42 11.78 -16.17
C VAL A 268 7.83 11.85 -16.72
N SER A 269 8.81 11.87 -15.83
CA SER A 269 10.22 11.79 -16.17
C SER A 269 10.52 10.44 -16.85
N GLU A 270 11.51 10.40 -17.74
CA GLU A 270 11.83 9.17 -18.49
C GLU A 270 12.23 8.04 -17.52
N GLY A 271 11.50 6.93 -17.56
CA GLY A 271 11.75 5.77 -16.71
C GLY A 271 10.95 5.76 -15.40
N GLU A 272 10.25 6.86 -15.09
CA GLU A 272 9.46 6.99 -13.87
C GLU A 272 7.97 6.74 -14.09
N THR A 273 7.23 6.76 -12.98
CA THR A 273 5.76 6.78 -12.94
C THR A 273 5.28 8.12 -12.43
N PRO A 274 4.03 8.51 -12.72
CA PRO A 274 3.48 9.78 -12.25
C PRO A 274 3.40 9.86 -10.72
N MET A 275 3.67 11.04 -10.18
CA MET A 275 3.45 11.37 -8.77
C MET A 275 1.96 11.49 -8.46
N PHE A 276 1.53 11.03 -7.29
CA PHE A 276 0.15 11.23 -6.82
C PHE A 276 0.07 11.66 -5.33
N ALA A 277 1.17 11.61 -4.58
CA ALA A 277 1.15 11.86 -3.14
C ALA A 277 2.50 12.32 -2.56
N TYR A 278 2.46 12.77 -1.31
CA TYR A 278 3.64 12.97 -0.45
C TYR A 278 3.58 12.01 0.73
N ALA A 279 4.71 11.37 1.06
CA ALA A 279 4.88 10.58 2.27
C ALA A 279 5.01 11.47 3.50
N MET A 280 4.81 10.92 4.70
CA MET A 280 4.89 11.68 5.96
C MET A 280 6.28 12.26 6.27
N ASP A 281 7.33 11.77 5.63
CA ASP A 281 8.70 12.33 5.71
C ASP A 281 8.97 13.40 4.64
N GLY A 282 7.97 13.70 3.80
CA GLY A 282 7.98 14.75 2.78
C GLY A 282 8.51 14.33 1.41
N PHE A 283 8.96 13.08 1.22
CA PHE A 283 9.36 12.64 -0.12
C PHE A 283 8.14 12.32 -1.00
N PRO A 284 8.22 12.56 -2.32
CA PRO A 284 7.16 12.20 -3.27
C PRO A 284 6.88 10.69 -3.30
N ILE A 285 5.63 10.34 -3.57
CA ILE A 285 5.20 8.98 -3.87
C ILE A 285 4.63 8.97 -5.30
N HIS A 286 5.23 8.13 -6.14
CA HIS A 286 4.81 7.86 -7.50
C HIS A 286 3.99 6.57 -7.58
N SER A 287 3.17 6.43 -8.62
CA SER A 287 2.38 5.21 -8.85
C SER A 287 3.29 3.98 -8.99
N PRO A 288 2.77 2.76 -8.81
CA PRO A 288 3.61 1.56 -8.85
C PRO A 288 4.32 1.38 -10.19
N LEU A 289 5.57 0.93 -10.14
CA LEU A 289 6.27 0.47 -11.34
C LEU A 289 5.61 -0.81 -11.86
N ALA A 290 5.49 -0.93 -13.18
CA ALA A 290 4.97 -2.15 -13.81
C ALA A 290 5.80 -3.40 -13.44
N TYR A 291 7.10 -3.22 -13.24
CA TYR A 291 8.01 -4.26 -12.77
C TYR A 291 9.07 -3.63 -11.85
N ALA A 292 9.15 -4.01 -10.58
CA ALA A 292 10.17 -3.46 -9.66
C ALA A 292 11.60 -3.60 -10.21
N SER A 293 11.88 -4.64 -11.00
CA SER A 293 13.18 -4.83 -11.67
C SER A 293 13.49 -3.83 -12.80
N SER A 294 12.57 -2.92 -13.14
CA SER A 294 12.80 -1.88 -14.14
C SER A 294 13.68 -0.74 -13.63
N ALA A 295 13.88 -0.64 -12.32
CA ALA A 295 14.69 0.37 -11.67
C ALA A 295 15.59 -0.26 -10.58
N ASP A 296 16.61 0.47 -10.15
CA ASP A 296 17.48 0.07 -9.02
C ASP A 296 16.90 0.65 -7.73
N LEU A 297 15.85 0.00 -7.24
CA LEU A 297 15.10 0.43 -6.06
C LEU A 297 15.79 0.00 -4.77
N ASP A 298 15.71 0.87 -3.77
CA ASP A 298 16.15 0.56 -2.41
C ASP A 298 15.13 -0.31 -1.65
N ALA A 299 15.42 -0.55 -0.36
CA ALA A 299 14.58 -1.40 0.47
C ALA A 299 13.19 -0.83 0.78
N CYS A 300 12.96 0.48 0.55
CA CYS A 300 11.68 1.15 0.72
C CYS A 300 10.96 1.39 -0.61
N ASN A 301 11.38 0.70 -1.67
CA ASN A 301 10.82 0.81 -3.02
C ASN A 301 11.01 2.21 -3.63
N GLY A 302 12.08 2.92 -3.25
CA GLY A 302 12.42 4.24 -3.79
C GLY A 302 13.79 4.28 -4.46
N HIS A 303 14.07 5.37 -5.17
CA HIS A 303 15.38 5.65 -5.76
C HIS A 303 15.58 7.16 -5.97
N THR A 304 16.77 7.57 -6.41
CA THR A 304 17.08 8.97 -6.73
C THR A 304 17.38 9.14 -8.21
N THR A 305 16.73 10.11 -8.85
CA THR A 305 17.04 10.54 -10.22
C THR A 305 17.53 11.98 -10.26
N GLU A 306 18.22 12.37 -11.34
CA GLU A 306 18.60 13.77 -11.55
C GLU A 306 17.39 14.69 -11.78
N ALA A 307 16.28 14.15 -12.29
CA ALA A 307 15.09 14.91 -12.66
C ALA A 307 14.17 15.15 -11.46
N ASP A 308 13.95 14.13 -10.64
CA ASP A 308 12.90 14.14 -9.61
C ASP A 308 13.48 14.11 -8.18
N GLY A 309 14.79 13.87 -8.03
CA GLY A 309 15.40 13.62 -6.73
C GLY A 309 14.97 12.25 -6.17
N TYR A 310 15.08 12.09 -4.85
CA TYR A 310 14.60 10.86 -4.20
C TYR A 310 13.07 10.84 -4.16
N HIS A 311 12.47 9.72 -4.56
CA HIS A 311 11.05 9.47 -4.47
C HIS A 311 10.78 7.97 -4.27
N TYR A 312 9.61 7.65 -3.71
CA TYR A 312 9.11 6.29 -3.60
C TYR A 312 8.27 5.94 -4.83
N HIS A 313 8.27 4.66 -5.19
CA HIS A 313 7.15 4.08 -5.93
C HIS A 313 6.24 3.38 -4.94
N ALA A 314 4.93 3.54 -5.10
CA ALA A 314 3.97 2.77 -4.35
C ALA A 314 4.11 1.27 -4.64
N ASN A 315 3.81 0.42 -3.67
CA ASN A 315 3.69 -1.02 -3.93
C ASN A 315 2.47 -1.30 -4.82
N SER A 316 2.46 -2.47 -5.48
CA SER A 316 1.25 -2.99 -6.12
C SER A 316 0.11 -3.09 -5.10
N ALA A 317 -1.12 -2.75 -5.53
CA ALA A 317 -2.29 -2.73 -4.64
C ALA A 317 -2.54 -4.09 -3.94
N GLU A 318 -2.18 -5.21 -4.58
CA GLU A 318 -2.25 -6.56 -3.99
C GLU A 318 -1.51 -6.67 -2.64
N GLN A 319 -0.47 -5.85 -2.40
CA GLN A 319 0.30 -5.88 -1.16
C GLN A 319 -0.42 -5.18 0.00
N ASN A 320 -1.56 -4.51 -0.26
CA ASN A 320 -2.35 -3.82 0.76
C ASN A 320 -1.50 -2.83 1.58
N LEU A 321 -0.54 -2.15 0.96
CA LEU A 321 0.30 -1.17 1.63
C LEU A 321 0.97 -0.26 0.61
N VAL A 322 0.64 1.03 0.59
CA VAL A 322 1.19 1.95 -0.43
C VAL A 322 2.71 2.14 -0.28
N VAL A 323 3.22 2.34 0.94
CA VAL A 323 4.64 2.59 1.21
C VAL A 323 5.15 1.65 2.30
N GLU A 324 6.19 0.87 2.01
CA GLU A 324 6.77 -0.15 2.91
C GLU A 324 7.52 0.47 4.10
N CYS A 325 8.32 1.50 3.83
CA CYS A 325 9.08 2.22 4.85
C CYS A 325 9.45 3.62 4.39
N LEU A 326 9.85 4.45 5.37
CA LEU A 326 10.30 5.82 5.15
C LEU A 326 11.81 5.93 5.37
N VAL A 327 12.53 6.43 4.36
CA VAL A 327 13.96 6.76 4.43
C VAL A 327 14.20 8.13 5.09
N GLY A 328 13.20 9.00 5.14
CA GLY A 328 13.26 10.30 5.78
C GLY A 328 12.79 10.30 7.24
N GLN A 329 13.10 11.39 7.93
CA GLN A 329 12.63 11.66 9.28
C GLN A 329 11.23 12.27 9.25
N THR A 330 10.33 11.73 10.06
CA THR A 330 8.98 12.27 10.28
C THR A 330 8.96 13.21 11.48
N VAL A 331 7.87 13.97 11.64
CA VAL A 331 7.70 14.86 12.81
C VAL A 331 7.60 14.04 14.10
N ALA A 332 8.46 14.33 15.08
CA ALA A 332 8.51 13.62 16.35
C ALA A 332 7.25 13.88 17.19
N GLY A 333 6.62 12.82 17.67
CA GLY A 333 5.42 12.93 18.51
C GLY A 333 4.20 13.47 17.76
N ALA A 334 4.24 13.54 16.43
CA ALA A 334 3.02 13.57 15.64
C ALA A 334 2.31 12.24 15.89
N GLU A 335 1.35 12.26 16.81
CA GLU A 335 0.35 11.21 16.91
C GLU A 335 -0.27 11.09 15.50
N ALA A 336 -0.33 9.88 14.97
CA ALA A 336 -1.03 9.59 13.74
C ALA A 336 -2.42 10.22 13.82
N GLY A 337 -2.71 11.21 12.97
CA GLY A 337 -4.05 11.76 12.86
C GLY A 337 -4.98 10.68 12.31
N GLY A 338 -5.60 9.93 13.22
CA GLY A 338 -6.54 8.84 12.91
C GLY A 338 -6.70 7.92 14.13
N GLY A 339 -7.90 7.90 14.70
CA GLY A 339 -8.27 6.99 15.78
C GLY A 339 -8.16 7.53 17.21
N ARG A 340 -9.32 7.83 17.80
CA ARG A 340 -9.50 7.82 19.26
C ARG A 340 -9.03 6.47 19.82
N PRO A 341 -8.36 6.40 20.99
CA PRO A 341 -7.86 5.14 21.54
C PRO A 341 -8.97 4.09 21.66
N PRO A 342 -8.70 2.80 21.37
CA PRO A 342 -9.68 1.76 21.57
C PRO A 342 -9.97 1.61 23.06
N GLY A 343 -11.24 1.78 23.42
CA GLY A 343 -11.73 1.50 24.77
C GLY A 343 -11.97 2.72 25.64
N GLN A 344 -13.11 3.39 25.43
CA GLN A 344 -13.96 3.85 26.53
C GLN A 344 -15.43 3.62 26.17
N ASN A 345 -15.89 2.39 26.41
CA ASN A 345 -17.23 2.12 26.94
C ASN A 345 -17.06 1.50 28.32
#